data_AF-A0A0E3K8F9-F1
#
_entry.id   AF-A0A0E3K8F9-F1
#
_cell.length_a   1.000
_cell.length_b   1.000
_cell.length_c   1.000
_cell.angle_alpha   90.00
_cell.angle_beta   90.00
_cell.angle_gamma   90.00
#
_symmetry.space_group_name_H-M   'P 1'
#
loop_
_entity.id
_entity.type
_entity.pdbx_description
1 polymer ?
#
loop_
_entity_poly.entity_id
_entity_poly.type
_entity_poly.pdbx_seq_one_letter_code
_entity_poly.pdbx_strand_id
1 'polypeptide(L)'
;MDSLKLLSKYDNLTKILELTKEYASKLSLVFAIHAYFENEIISNVVKSLESKVKNIYEDYKFDRTLFVKNASKTLGIKEDDFAYYPYYAIPISKETKVKFIDNSTIPPKALIMKGVVRFTFMAYRSFQELEDHVASREEEDIVIEFENGKIKSHNRKRNIFTDANVVSKIISSNKEVLLNLTLPSSYYLIPSLVSMNVLPYENEVLVIREGESLDFRIINGKVSGDRVVMGDTLHPRFKLELYYDYKFKRILKEEIAEGLAYKIPL
;
A
#
# COMPACT_ATOMS: atom_id res chain seq x y z
N MET A 1 -13.54 -2.91 -14.28
CA MET A 1 -12.22 -2.40 -13.89
C MET A 1 -11.14 -3.29 -14.47
N ASP A 2 -10.08 -2.65 -14.95
CA ASP A 2 -9.00 -3.27 -15.74
C ASP A 2 -8.12 -4.17 -14.88
N SER A 3 -7.94 -3.87 -13.59
CA SER A 3 -7.18 -4.71 -12.63
C SER A 3 -7.64 -6.16 -12.67
N LEU A 4 -8.95 -6.39 -12.61
CA LEU A 4 -9.48 -7.75 -12.58
C LEU A 4 -9.15 -8.50 -13.87
N LYS A 5 -9.37 -7.87 -15.03
CA LYS A 5 -9.11 -8.46 -16.35
C LYS A 5 -7.62 -8.75 -16.55
N LEU A 6 -6.75 -7.89 -16.03
CA LEU A 6 -5.32 -8.02 -16.17
C LEU A 6 -4.78 -9.14 -15.26
N LEU A 7 -5.18 -9.15 -13.99
CA LEU A 7 -4.69 -10.11 -13.00
C LEU A 7 -5.30 -11.51 -13.16
N SER A 8 -6.49 -11.64 -13.75
CA SER A 8 -7.12 -12.94 -13.99
C SER A 8 -6.40 -13.81 -15.03
N LYS A 9 -5.37 -13.27 -15.70
CA LYS A 9 -4.52 -14.03 -16.63
C LYS A 9 -3.51 -14.94 -15.92
N TYR A 10 -3.34 -14.75 -14.61
CA TYR A 10 -2.34 -15.45 -13.81
C TYR A 10 -3.06 -16.47 -12.92
N ASP A 11 -2.98 -17.75 -13.28
CA ASP A 11 -3.71 -18.84 -12.62
C ASP A 11 -3.41 -18.90 -11.11
N ASN A 12 -2.17 -18.58 -10.74
CA ASN A 12 -1.69 -18.54 -9.36
C ASN A 12 -2.38 -17.46 -8.50
N LEU A 13 -3.08 -16.50 -9.12
CA LEU A 13 -3.85 -15.47 -8.42
C LEU A 13 -5.34 -15.80 -8.30
N THR A 14 -5.84 -16.88 -8.89
CA THR A 14 -7.29 -17.18 -8.99
C THR A 14 -8.00 -17.10 -7.63
N LYS A 15 -7.53 -17.86 -6.63
CA LYS A 15 -8.13 -17.91 -5.28
C LYS A 15 -8.04 -16.55 -4.56
N ILE A 16 -6.93 -15.84 -4.76
CA ILE A 16 -6.70 -14.52 -4.15
C ILE A 16 -7.67 -13.50 -4.75
N LEU A 17 -7.87 -13.54 -6.07
CA LEU A 17 -8.81 -12.68 -6.77
C LEU A 17 -10.26 -12.98 -6.40
N GLU A 18 -10.62 -14.25 -6.22
CA GLU A 18 -11.94 -14.65 -5.71
C GLU A 18 -12.22 -14.02 -4.34
N LEU A 19 -11.33 -14.22 -3.37
CA LEU A 19 -11.48 -13.61 -2.05
C LEU A 19 -11.49 -12.08 -2.11
N THR A 20 -10.65 -11.48 -2.96
CA THR A 20 -10.61 -10.02 -3.16
C THR A 20 -11.93 -9.51 -3.75
N LYS A 21 -12.60 -10.26 -4.64
CA LYS A 21 -13.92 -9.91 -5.19
C LYS A 21 -15.01 -10.00 -4.14
N GLU A 22 -14.95 -11.02 -3.29
CA GLU A 22 -15.87 -11.16 -2.16
C GLU A 22 -15.77 -9.94 -1.23
N TYR A 23 -14.55 -9.50 -0.91
CA TYR A 23 -14.32 -8.27 -0.15
C TYR A 23 -14.81 -7.01 -0.86
N ALA A 24 -14.55 -6.89 -2.17
CA ALA A 24 -15.06 -5.77 -2.95
C ALA A 24 -16.59 -5.70 -2.91
N SER A 25 -17.26 -6.85 -3.01
CA SER A 25 -18.72 -6.93 -2.96
C SER A 25 -19.25 -6.64 -1.55
N LYS A 26 -18.73 -7.34 -0.54
CA LYS A 26 -19.09 -7.22 0.89
C LYS A 26 -18.96 -5.79 1.40
N LEU A 27 -17.90 -5.10 1.00
CA LEU A 27 -17.61 -3.73 1.43
C LEU A 27 -18.12 -2.68 0.42
N SER A 28 -18.75 -3.10 -0.67
CA SER A 28 -19.21 -2.24 -1.79
C SER A 28 -18.12 -1.28 -2.26
N LEU A 29 -17.00 -1.86 -2.72
CA LEU A 29 -15.80 -1.18 -3.21
C LEU A 29 -15.68 -1.35 -4.72
N VAL A 30 -15.06 -0.35 -5.36
CA VAL A 30 -14.58 -0.49 -6.73
C VAL A 30 -13.42 -1.47 -6.74
N PHE A 31 -13.48 -2.49 -7.61
CA PHE A 31 -12.40 -3.44 -7.79
C PHE A 31 -11.22 -2.80 -8.55
N ALA A 32 -10.45 -1.95 -7.89
CA ALA A 32 -9.21 -1.37 -8.39
C ALA A 32 -8.09 -1.78 -7.44
N ILE A 33 -7.07 -2.46 -7.95
CA ILE A 33 -5.91 -2.89 -7.16
C ILE A 33 -4.82 -1.82 -7.19
N HIS A 34 -4.62 -1.18 -8.35
CA HIS A 34 -3.61 -0.15 -8.52
C HIS A 34 -3.96 0.79 -9.68
N ALA A 35 -3.66 2.08 -9.54
CA ALA A 35 -4.03 3.08 -10.55
C ALA A 35 -3.41 2.81 -11.93
N TYR A 36 -2.18 2.28 -11.99
CA TYR A 36 -1.55 1.93 -13.27
C TYR A 36 -2.32 0.88 -14.08
N PHE A 37 -3.17 0.07 -13.44
CA PHE A 37 -3.99 -0.89 -14.17
C PHE A 37 -5.21 -0.21 -14.82
N GLU A 38 -5.74 0.85 -14.23
CA GLU A 38 -7.04 1.44 -14.58
C GLU A 38 -6.92 2.59 -15.60
N ASN A 39 -7.27 2.34 -16.87
CA ASN A 39 -7.21 3.37 -17.92
C ASN A 39 -8.05 4.61 -17.61
N GLU A 40 -9.24 4.42 -17.03
CA GLU A 40 -10.15 5.50 -16.73
C GLU A 40 -9.61 6.43 -15.64
N ILE A 41 -9.06 5.86 -14.56
CA ILE A 41 -8.41 6.61 -13.49
C ILE A 41 -7.23 7.42 -14.04
N ILE A 42 -6.36 6.78 -14.85
CA ILE A 42 -5.22 7.46 -15.47
C ILE A 42 -5.68 8.67 -16.31
N SER A 43 -6.68 8.47 -17.18
CA SER A 43 -7.22 9.51 -18.05
C SER A 43 -7.77 10.70 -17.24
N ASN A 44 -8.55 10.42 -16.19
CA ASN A 44 -9.13 11.46 -15.36
C ASN A 44 -8.08 12.23 -14.56
N VAL A 45 -7.10 11.54 -13.98
CA VAL A 45 -5.98 12.18 -13.28
C VAL A 45 -5.20 13.08 -14.24
N VAL A 46 -4.86 12.60 -15.44
CA VAL A 46 -4.12 13.38 -16.43
C VAL A 46 -4.88 14.63 -16.83
N LYS A 47 -6.18 14.51 -17.16
CA LYS A 47 -7.04 15.66 -17.49
C LYS A 47 -7.10 16.68 -16.35
N SER A 48 -7.22 16.21 -15.10
CA SER A 48 -7.33 17.09 -13.93
C SER A 48 -6.05 17.89 -13.63
N LEU A 49 -4.89 17.36 -14.04
CA LEU A 49 -3.57 17.95 -13.81
C LEU A 49 -3.05 18.75 -15.01
N GLU A 50 -3.51 18.47 -16.23
CA GLU A 50 -2.99 19.06 -17.47
C GLU A 50 -2.85 20.59 -17.40
N SER A 51 -3.91 21.30 -17.00
CA SER A 51 -3.89 22.77 -16.91
C SER A 51 -2.98 23.31 -15.81
N LYS A 52 -2.60 22.47 -14.84
CA LYS A 52 -1.84 22.86 -13.65
C LYS A 52 -0.35 22.60 -13.79
N VAL A 53 0.05 21.54 -14.49
CA VAL A 53 1.44 21.05 -14.49
C VAL A 53 2.06 20.89 -15.88
N LYS A 54 1.32 21.14 -16.97
CA LYS A 54 1.84 20.97 -18.34
C LYS A 54 3.14 21.74 -18.61
N ASN A 55 3.24 23.01 -18.20
CA ASN A 55 4.44 23.80 -18.43
C ASN A 55 5.64 23.24 -17.65
N ILE A 56 5.40 22.81 -16.40
CA ILE A 56 6.41 22.16 -15.57
C ILE A 56 6.85 20.84 -16.20
N TYR A 57 5.92 20.09 -16.79
CA TYR A 57 6.25 18.87 -17.52
C TYR A 57 7.18 19.18 -18.70
N GLU A 58 6.89 20.18 -19.54
CA GLU A 58 7.77 20.51 -20.65
C GLU A 58 9.18 20.92 -20.22
N ASP A 59 9.30 21.66 -19.12
CA ASP A 59 10.59 22.09 -18.56
C ASP A 59 11.42 20.92 -18.02
N TYR A 60 10.76 19.89 -17.46
CA TYR A 60 11.41 18.78 -16.75
C TYR A 60 11.09 17.39 -17.32
N LYS A 61 10.62 17.27 -18.57
CA LYS A 61 10.16 15.99 -19.17
C LYS A 61 11.21 14.89 -19.25
N PHE A 62 12.49 15.23 -19.10
CA PHE A 62 13.60 14.26 -19.12
C PHE A 62 14.02 13.80 -17.73
N ASP A 63 13.48 14.39 -16.67
CA ASP A 63 13.77 14.03 -15.28
C ASP A 63 12.47 13.99 -14.44
N ARG A 64 11.99 12.76 -14.21
CA ARG A 64 10.80 12.48 -13.39
C ARG A 64 10.92 13.07 -11.98
N THR A 65 12.09 13.01 -11.37
CA THR A 65 12.31 13.48 -10.00
C THR A 65 12.20 14.99 -9.93
N LEU A 66 12.84 15.71 -10.86
CA LEU A 66 12.73 17.17 -10.96
C LEU A 66 11.32 17.60 -11.31
N PHE A 67 10.64 16.91 -12.22
CA PHE A 67 9.23 17.19 -12.54
C PHE A 67 8.36 17.09 -11.28
N VAL A 68 8.38 15.94 -10.59
CA VAL A 68 7.53 15.71 -9.41
C VAL A 68 7.86 16.74 -8.32
N LYS A 69 9.14 17.02 -8.05
CA LYS A 69 9.56 18.03 -7.07
C LYS A 69 8.99 19.42 -7.36
N ASN A 70 9.15 19.90 -8.60
CA ASN A 70 8.69 21.24 -8.99
C ASN A 70 7.16 21.34 -9.07
N ALA A 71 6.49 20.28 -9.55
CA ALA A 71 5.04 20.21 -9.59
C ALA A 71 4.44 20.14 -8.17
N SER A 72 5.02 19.35 -7.26
CA SER A 72 4.61 19.32 -5.85
C SER A 72 4.71 20.69 -5.19
N LYS A 73 5.82 21.41 -5.41
CA LYS A 73 5.99 22.78 -4.90
C LYS A 73 4.92 23.73 -5.43
N THR A 74 4.62 23.66 -6.73
CA THR A 74 3.62 24.53 -7.37
C THR A 74 2.20 24.25 -6.87
N LEU A 75 1.88 22.98 -6.61
CA LEU A 75 0.57 22.56 -6.11
C LEU A 75 0.44 22.65 -4.58
N GLY A 76 1.49 23.07 -3.86
CA GLY A 76 1.48 23.14 -2.40
C GLY A 76 1.36 21.76 -1.73
N ILE A 77 1.79 20.69 -2.40
CA ILE A 77 1.81 19.34 -1.83
C ILE A 77 2.91 19.31 -0.77
N LYS A 78 2.50 19.08 0.48
CA LYS A 78 3.43 18.96 1.61
C LYS A 78 4.20 17.64 1.51
N GLU A 79 5.46 17.67 1.90
CA GLU A 79 6.22 16.45 2.14
C GLU A 79 5.74 15.81 3.44
N ASP A 80 5.55 14.49 3.39
CA ASP A 80 5.24 13.71 4.57
C ASP A 80 6.46 13.62 5.50
N ASP A 81 6.25 13.82 6.80
CA ASP A 81 7.30 13.71 7.81
C ASP A 81 7.17 12.43 8.64
N PHE A 82 7.17 11.27 7.96
CA PHE A 82 7.10 9.96 8.60
C PHE A 82 8.48 9.34 8.77
N ALA A 83 8.65 8.51 9.81
CA ALA A 83 9.70 7.50 9.80
C ALA A 83 9.28 6.38 8.82
N TYR A 84 10.14 6.05 7.86
CA TYR A 84 9.79 5.04 6.84
C TYR A 84 10.47 3.70 7.13
N TYR A 85 9.67 2.64 7.22
CA TYR A 85 10.14 1.27 7.20
C TYR A 85 10.03 0.70 5.76
N PRO A 86 11.16 0.40 5.10
CA PRO A 86 11.17 0.06 3.68
C PRO A 86 10.76 -1.39 3.36
N TYR A 87 10.69 -2.26 4.37
CA TYR A 87 10.27 -3.66 4.22
C TYR A 87 8.78 -3.81 4.58
N TYR A 88 8.36 -4.99 5.06
CA TYR A 88 6.96 -5.28 5.31
C TYR A 88 6.60 -5.36 6.80
N ALA A 89 5.38 -4.98 7.12
CA ALA A 89 4.80 -5.25 8.43
C ALA A 89 3.51 -6.06 8.29
N ILE A 90 3.37 -7.08 9.15
CA ILE A 90 2.21 -7.97 9.22
C ILE A 90 1.50 -7.75 10.56
N PRO A 91 0.19 -7.42 10.57
CA PRO A 91 -0.61 -7.37 11.79
C PRO A 91 -0.71 -8.73 12.47
N ILE A 92 -0.36 -8.79 13.75
CA ILE A 92 -0.42 -10.04 14.54
C ILE A 92 -1.40 -9.98 15.71
N SER A 93 -1.83 -8.79 16.15
CA SER A 93 -2.88 -8.65 17.16
C SER A 93 -4.28 -8.98 16.62
N LYS A 94 -5.20 -9.34 17.53
CA LYS A 94 -6.62 -9.60 17.22
C LYS A 94 -7.28 -8.43 16.49
N GLU A 95 -6.98 -7.20 16.88
CA GLU A 95 -7.46 -5.99 16.22
C GLU A 95 -6.28 -5.09 15.90
N THR A 96 -6.27 -4.54 14.69
CA THR A 96 -5.30 -3.56 14.24
C THR A 96 -6.00 -2.44 13.49
N LYS A 97 -5.87 -1.21 13.98
CA LYS A 97 -6.35 0.00 13.31
C LYS A 97 -5.26 0.53 12.39
N VAL A 98 -5.62 0.74 11.14
CA VAL A 98 -4.74 1.11 10.05
C VAL A 98 -5.26 2.39 9.39
N LYS A 99 -4.35 3.28 9.02
CA LYS A 99 -4.62 4.42 8.15
C LYS A 99 -3.76 4.30 6.89
N PHE A 100 -4.39 4.13 5.73
CA PHE A 100 -3.69 4.13 4.44
C PHE A 100 -3.26 5.54 4.05
N ILE A 101 -2.01 5.68 3.60
CA ILE A 101 -1.42 6.98 3.26
C ILE A 101 -1.08 7.05 1.77
N ASP A 102 -0.46 5.99 1.25
CA ASP A 102 0.09 6.00 -0.10
C ASP A 102 -0.19 4.66 -0.78
N ASN A 103 -0.92 4.74 -1.90
CA ASN A 103 -1.35 3.62 -2.74
C ASN A 103 -0.59 3.57 -4.08
N SER A 104 0.61 4.18 -4.15
CA SER A 104 1.53 4.09 -5.29
C SER A 104 2.30 2.76 -5.40
N THR A 105 2.18 1.90 -4.39
CA THR A 105 2.86 0.61 -4.32
C THR A 105 1.90 -0.50 -3.96
N ILE A 106 2.30 -1.74 -4.26
CA ILE A 106 1.63 -2.96 -3.82
C ILE A 106 2.65 -3.79 -3.03
N PRO A 107 2.40 -4.06 -1.73
CA PRO A 107 1.31 -3.53 -0.91
C PRO A 107 1.38 -2.00 -0.69
N PRO A 108 0.26 -1.36 -0.33
CA PRO A 108 0.20 0.07 -0.06
C PRO A 108 0.90 0.40 1.26
N LYS A 109 1.29 1.67 1.41
CA LYS A 109 1.87 2.18 2.65
C LYS A 109 0.79 2.68 3.59
N ALA A 110 0.96 2.33 4.86
CA ALA A 110 0.01 2.67 5.90
C ALA A 110 0.71 3.01 7.23
N LEU A 111 -0.02 3.71 8.10
CA LEU A 111 0.29 3.88 9.50
C LEU A 111 -0.50 2.85 10.30
N ILE A 112 0.13 2.24 11.31
CA ILE A 112 -0.58 1.45 12.31
C ILE A 112 -1.01 2.40 13.42
N MET A 113 -2.28 2.78 13.42
CA MET A 113 -2.81 3.70 14.43
C MET A 113 -2.92 3.03 15.80
N LYS A 114 -3.21 1.73 15.84
CA LYS A 114 -3.25 0.93 17.07
C LYS A 114 -3.11 -0.55 16.73
N GLY A 115 -2.35 -1.30 17.51
CA GLY A 115 -2.24 -2.75 17.37
C GLY A 115 -0.79 -3.23 17.46
N VAL A 116 -0.59 -4.52 17.23
CA VAL A 116 0.73 -5.15 17.25
C VAL A 116 1.03 -5.71 15.88
N VAL A 117 2.20 -5.40 15.35
CA VAL A 117 2.69 -5.92 14.07
C VAL A 117 4.03 -6.60 14.25
N ARG A 118 4.34 -7.53 13.36
CA ARG A 118 5.70 -8.05 13.19
C ARG A 118 6.32 -7.41 11.96
N PHE A 119 7.55 -6.93 12.11
CA PHE A 119 8.38 -6.52 10.99
C PHE A 119 8.98 -7.76 10.34
N THR A 120 8.95 -7.78 9.01
CA THR A 120 9.48 -8.90 8.22
C THR A 120 10.08 -8.41 6.91
N PHE A 121 10.98 -9.22 6.36
CA PHE A 121 11.63 -8.97 5.09
C PHE A 121 10.78 -9.38 3.88
N MET A 122 9.90 -10.38 4.01
CA MET A 122 9.12 -10.93 2.89
C MET A 122 7.66 -11.20 3.25
N ALA A 123 6.87 -11.63 2.25
CA ALA A 123 5.50 -12.09 2.46
C ALA A 123 5.46 -13.60 2.73
N TYR A 124 4.39 -14.06 3.36
CA TYR A 124 4.14 -15.48 3.71
C TYR A 124 2.79 -15.93 3.19
N ARG A 125 2.61 -17.24 3.02
CA ARG A 125 1.37 -17.89 2.62
C ARG A 125 0.31 -17.84 3.71
N SER A 126 0.72 -18.03 4.96
CA SER A 126 -0.14 -18.08 6.15
C SER A 126 0.51 -17.41 7.35
N PHE A 127 -0.29 -17.13 8.39
CA PHE A 127 0.30 -16.68 9.65
C PHE A 127 1.07 -17.82 10.34
N GLN A 128 0.59 -19.06 10.24
CA GLN A 128 1.30 -20.22 10.77
C GLN A 128 2.69 -20.38 10.15
N GLU A 129 2.83 -20.23 8.82
CA GLU A 129 4.15 -20.30 8.17
C GLU A 129 5.09 -19.23 8.71
N LEU A 130 4.60 -17.99 8.89
CA LEU A 130 5.39 -16.93 9.53
C LEU A 130 5.84 -17.34 10.95
N GLU A 131 4.95 -17.87 11.79
CA GLU A 131 5.32 -18.30 13.15
C GLU A 131 6.32 -19.47 13.12
N ASP A 132 6.17 -20.41 12.20
CA ASP A 132 7.08 -21.55 12.04
C ASP A 132 8.48 -21.09 11.64
N HIS A 133 8.60 -20.16 10.69
CA HIS A 133 9.88 -19.54 10.30
C HIS A 133 10.53 -18.75 11.44
N VAL A 134 9.72 -18.07 12.27
CA VAL A 134 10.23 -17.37 13.46
C VAL A 134 10.75 -18.37 14.49
N ALA A 135 10.05 -19.48 14.70
CA ALA A 135 10.43 -20.55 15.63
C ALA A 135 11.68 -21.31 15.16
N SER A 136 11.78 -21.62 13.86
CA SER A 136 12.94 -22.29 13.23
C SER A 136 14.17 -21.37 13.10
N ARG A 137 14.03 -20.08 13.42
CA ARG A 137 15.06 -19.04 13.30
C ARG A 137 15.42 -18.66 11.87
N GLU A 138 14.53 -18.94 10.93
CA GLU A 138 14.64 -18.60 9.51
C GLU A 138 14.00 -17.24 9.16
N GLU A 139 13.45 -16.52 10.15
CA GLU A 139 12.94 -15.15 10.01
C GLU A 139 13.38 -14.26 11.19
N GLU A 140 13.19 -12.95 11.05
CA GLU A 140 13.36 -11.97 12.13
C GLU A 140 12.29 -12.11 13.23
N ASP A 141 12.64 -11.77 14.47
CA ASP A 141 11.69 -11.70 15.59
C ASP A 141 11.71 -10.27 16.14
N ILE A 142 11.00 -9.40 15.42
CA ILE A 142 10.85 -7.97 15.71
C ILE A 142 9.37 -7.65 15.78
N VAL A 143 8.86 -7.51 16.99
CA VAL A 143 7.44 -7.21 17.27
C VAL A 143 7.33 -5.78 17.77
N ILE A 144 6.43 -5.00 17.18
CA ILE A 144 6.22 -3.59 17.49
C ILE A 144 4.76 -3.36 17.87
N GLU A 145 4.53 -2.75 19.03
CA GLU A 145 3.22 -2.26 19.45
C GLU A 145 3.09 -0.79 19.10
N PHE A 146 1.98 -0.43 18.47
CA PHE A 146 1.66 0.92 18.05
C PHE A 146 0.49 1.51 18.84
N GLU A 147 0.59 2.81 19.11
CA GLU A 147 -0.49 3.65 19.64
C GLU A 147 -0.40 5.06 19.02
N ASN A 148 -1.52 5.52 18.47
CA ASN A 148 -1.63 6.79 17.74
C ASN A 148 -0.57 6.96 16.64
N GLY A 149 -0.30 5.89 15.86
CA GLY A 149 0.65 5.92 14.75
C GLY A 149 2.13 5.80 15.15
N LYS A 150 2.42 5.85 16.47
CA LYS A 150 3.77 5.84 17.03
C LYS A 150 4.07 4.53 17.76
N ILE A 151 5.36 4.23 17.91
CA ILE A 151 5.81 3.05 18.65
C ILE A 151 5.57 3.27 20.14
N LYS A 152 4.75 2.39 20.73
CA LYS A 152 4.50 2.35 22.17
C LYS A 152 5.46 1.42 22.88
N SER A 153 5.67 0.23 22.32
CA SER A 153 6.60 -0.77 22.85
C SER A 153 7.18 -1.61 21.70
N HIS A 154 8.31 -2.26 21.96
CA HIS A 154 8.94 -3.14 20.98
C HIS A 154 9.64 -4.33 21.66
N ASN A 155 9.73 -5.43 20.94
CA ASN A 155 10.53 -6.60 21.31
C ASN A 155 11.35 -7.03 20.09
N ARG A 156 12.67 -6.80 20.15
CA ARG A 156 13.62 -7.19 19.11
C ARG A 156 14.53 -8.29 19.64
N LYS A 157 14.19 -9.55 19.36
CA LYS A 157 15.04 -10.69 19.73
C LYS A 157 16.05 -11.03 18.64
N ARG A 158 15.67 -10.87 17.37
CA ARG A 158 16.50 -11.24 16.22
C ARG A 158 16.19 -10.37 15.02
N ASN A 159 17.23 -9.92 14.33
CA ASN A 159 17.19 -9.12 13.10
C ASN A 159 18.30 -9.69 12.20
N ILE A 160 17.96 -10.15 11.00
CA ILE A 160 18.86 -10.94 10.13
C ILE A 160 18.89 -10.35 8.72
N PHE A 161 17.72 -10.04 8.17
CA PHE A 161 17.53 -9.72 6.75
C PHE A 161 17.26 -8.23 6.51
N THR A 162 16.74 -7.53 7.52
CA THR A 162 16.43 -6.10 7.44
C THR A 162 17.57 -5.29 8.03
N ASP A 163 17.83 -4.11 7.50
CA ASP A 163 18.90 -3.26 8.00
C ASP A 163 18.66 -2.86 9.47
N ALA A 164 19.51 -3.35 10.37
CA ALA A 164 19.44 -3.08 11.80
C ALA A 164 19.52 -1.57 12.12
N ASN A 165 20.20 -0.77 11.31
CA ASN A 165 20.24 0.69 11.46
C ASN A 165 18.90 1.33 11.15
N VAL A 166 18.21 0.86 10.09
CA VAL A 166 16.86 1.30 9.75
C VAL A 166 15.89 0.99 10.89
N VAL A 167 15.93 -0.25 11.39
CA VAL A 167 15.08 -0.67 12.53
C VAL A 167 15.37 0.16 13.78
N SER A 168 16.65 0.36 14.12
CA SER A 168 17.04 1.14 15.31
C SER A 168 16.61 2.60 15.17
N LYS A 169 16.76 3.19 13.98
CA LYS A 169 16.30 4.56 13.68
C LYS A 169 14.79 4.70 13.86
N ILE A 170 14.01 3.73 13.37
CA ILE A 170 12.55 3.73 13.51
C ILE A 170 12.14 3.60 14.99
N ILE A 171 12.70 2.63 15.71
CA ILE A 171 12.41 2.40 17.13
C ILE A 171 12.74 3.63 17.99
N SER A 172 13.84 4.31 17.68
CA SER A 172 14.24 5.55 18.37
C SER A 172 13.48 6.79 17.91
N SER A 173 12.70 6.70 16.82
CA SER A 173 11.96 7.86 16.30
C SER A 173 10.71 8.12 17.14
N ASN A 174 10.42 9.39 17.41
CA ASN A 174 9.14 9.83 17.99
C ASN A 174 8.13 10.24 16.89
N LYS A 175 8.35 9.80 15.66
CA LYS A 175 7.52 10.09 14.49
C LYS A 175 6.50 8.97 14.29
N GLU A 176 5.43 9.27 13.56
CA GLU A 176 4.57 8.21 13.04
C GLU A 176 5.36 7.36 12.04
N VAL A 177 5.11 6.05 12.04
CA VAL A 177 5.87 5.10 11.21
C VAL A 177 5.04 4.67 10.02
N LEU A 178 5.51 5.04 8.82
CA LEU A 178 4.96 4.59 7.55
C LEU A 178 5.62 3.28 7.14
N LEU A 179 4.81 2.27 6.84
CA LEU A 179 5.25 0.92 6.54
C LEU A 179 4.47 0.32 5.37
N ASN A 180 5.05 -0.65 4.67
CA ASN A 180 4.33 -1.41 3.66
C ASN A 180 3.48 -2.49 4.38
N LEU A 181 2.16 -2.32 4.36
CA LEU A 181 1.25 -3.24 5.05
C LEU A 181 1.03 -4.50 4.22
N THR A 182 1.74 -5.57 4.54
CA THR A 182 1.56 -6.86 3.89
C THR A 182 0.70 -7.79 4.72
N LEU A 183 0.13 -8.80 4.07
CA LEU A 183 -0.70 -9.84 4.68
C LEU A 183 -0.36 -11.19 4.06
N PRO A 184 -0.78 -12.30 4.69
CA PRO A 184 -0.66 -13.61 4.08
C PRO A 184 -1.26 -13.68 2.66
N SER A 185 -0.73 -14.55 1.82
CA SER A 185 -0.99 -14.59 0.37
C SER A 185 -2.46 -14.49 -0.03
N SER A 186 -3.36 -15.21 0.67
CA SER A 186 -4.80 -15.16 0.39
C SER A 186 -5.40 -13.75 0.50
N TYR A 187 -4.87 -12.93 1.42
CA TYR A 187 -5.33 -11.57 1.69
C TYR A 187 -4.44 -10.49 1.06
N TYR A 188 -3.39 -10.84 0.34
CA TYR A 188 -2.32 -9.94 -0.11
C TYR A 188 -2.83 -8.73 -0.93
N LEU A 189 -3.87 -8.91 -1.75
CA LEU A 189 -4.44 -7.85 -2.60
C LEU A 189 -5.47 -6.96 -1.88
N ILE A 190 -5.97 -7.37 -0.71
CA ILE A 190 -7.05 -6.66 -0.01
C ILE A 190 -6.61 -5.29 0.51
N PRO A 191 -5.41 -5.11 1.10
CA PRO A 191 -4.92 -3.78 1.48
C PRO A 191 -4.92 -2.82 0.29
N SER A 192 -4.45 -3.28 -0.88
CA SER A 192 -4.43 -2.48 -2.11
C SER A 192 -5.85 -2.11 -2.56
N LEU A 193 -6.76 -3.09 -2.60
CA LEU A 193 -8.18 -2.85 -2.89
C LEU A 193 -8.79 -1.79 -1.96
N VAL A 194 -8.58 -1.93 -0.65
CA VAL A 194 -9.12 -0.98 0.34
C VAL A 194 -8.50 0.40 0.17
N SER A 195 -7.18 0.48 0.01
CA SER A 195 -6.44 1.74 -0.15
C SER A 195 -6.85 2.54 -1.41
N MET A 196 -7.34 1.87 -2.46
CA MET A 196 -7.87 2.52 -3.66
C MET A 196 -9.28 3.11 -3.45
N ASN A 197 -9.97 2.74 -2.37
CA ASN A 197 -11.36 3.10 -2.10
C ASN A 197 -11.55 4.04 -0.89
N VAL A 198 -10.45 4.50 -0.29
CA VAL A 198 -10.47 5.40 0.86
C VAL A 198 -9.61 6.64 0.62
N LEU A 199 -9.97 7.77 1.24
CA LEU A 199 -9.17 8.99 1.16
C LEU A 199 -7.86 8.85 1.94
N PRO A 200 -6.69 9.16 1.35
CA PRO A 200 -5.43 9.26 2.07
C PRO A 200 -5.55 10.16 3.30
N TYR A 201 -4.86 9.82 4.39
CA TYR A 201 -4.82 10.57 5.67
C TYR A 201 -6.12 10.64 6.48
N GLU A 202 -7.28 10.61 5.83
CA GLU A 202 -8.60 10.78 6.45
C GLU A 202 -9.31 9.45 6.76
N ASN A 203 -8.72 8.33 6.34
CA ASN A 203 -9.31 7.01 6.56
C ASN A 203 -8.93 6.37 7.90
N GLU A 204 -9.79 5.48 8.36
CA GLU A 204 -9.51 4.52 9.43
C GLU A 204 -10.10 3.17 9.01
N VAL A 205 -9.26 2.13 9.03
CA VAL A 205 -9.63 0.76 8.67
C VAL A 205 -9.26 -0.15 9.82
N LEU A 206 -10.20 -1.01 10.24
CA LEU A 206 -9.98 -2.04 11.24
C LEU A 206 -9.70 -3.37 10.53
N VAL A 207 -8.57 -3.97 10.85
CA VAL A 207 -8.21 -5.35 10.49
C VAL A 207 -8.44 -6.22 11.73
N ILE A 208 -9.30 -7.23 11.61
CA ILE A 208 -9.61 -8.17 12.68
C ILE A 208 -9.03 -9.52 12.30
N ARG A 209 -8.20 -10.09 13.17
CA ARG A 209 -7.58 -11.40 12.99
C ARG A 209 -8.20 -12.44 13.91
N GLU A 210 -8.62 -13.56 13.32
CA GLU A 210 -9.12 -14.75 14.00
C GLU A 210 -8.37 -15.99 13.47
N GLY A 211 -7.25 -16.32 14.12
CA GLY A 211 -6.35 -17.38 13.66
C GLY A 211 -5.72 -17.03 12.31
N GLU A 212 -6.06 -17.82 11.28
CA GLU A 212 -5.63 -17.62 9.88
C GLU A 212 -6.52 -16.66 9.10
N SER A 213 -7.72 -16.37 9.61
CA SER A 213 -8.71 -15.55 8.92
C SER A 213 -8.56 -14.09 9.28
N LEU A 214 -8.80 -13.23 8.29
CA LEU A 214 -8.91 -11.78 8.47
C LEU A 214 -10.31 -11.29 8.07
N ASP A 215 -10.82 -10.29 8.80
CA ASP A 215 -11.95 -9.42 8.46
C ASP A 215 -11.49 -7.96 8.35
N PHE A 216 -12.14 -7.19 7.48
CA PHE A 216 -11.83 -5.79 7.23
C PHE A 216 -13.09 -4.94 7.39
N ARG A 217 -12.95 -3.82 8.10
CA ARG A 217 -14.01 -2.81 8.22
C ARG A 217 -13.44 -1.42 7.97
N ILE A 218 -14.03 -0.70 7.04
CA ILE A 218 -13.69 0.71 6.82
C ILE A 218 -14.53 1.53 7.79
N ILE A 219 -13.89 2.12 8.79
CA ILE A 219 -14.54 2.90 9.84
C ILE A 219 -14.78 4.33 9.37
N ASN A 220 -13.81 4.91 8.64
CA ASN A 220 -13.91 6.25 8.08
C ASN A 220 -13.19 6.37 6.73
N GLY A 221 -13.56 7.39 5.95
CA GLY A 221 -12.85 7.79 4.74
C GLY A 221 -13.19 7.01 3.48
N LYS A 222 -14.16 6.09 3.50
CA LYS A 222 -14.69 5.44 2.29
C LYS A 222 -15.29 6.47 1.33
N VAL A 223 -15.05 6.32 0.04
CA VAL A 223 -15.64 7.18 -1.00
C VAL A 223 -16.56 6.43 -1.96
N SER A 224 -17.31 7.16 -2.77
CA SER A 224 -18.12 6.61 -3.87
C SER A 224 -17.23 6.13 -5.03
N GLY A 225 -17.78 5.25 -5.86
CA GLY A 225 -17.06 4.73 -7.03
C GLY A 225 -16.63 5.83 -8.01
N ASP A 226 -17.48 6.84 -8.24
CA ASP A 226 -17.14 7.97 -9.11
C ASP A 226 -15.89 8.72 -8.62
N ARG A 227 -15.75 8.91 -7.30
CA ARG A 227 -14.57 9.55 -6.73
C ARG A 227 -13.31 8.70 -6.86
N VAL A 228 -13.44 7.37 -6.73
CA VAL A 228 -12.34 6.44 -7.04
C VAL A 228 -11.92 6.58 -8.50
N VAL A 229 -12.88 6.61 -9.42
CA VAL A 229 -12.65 6.73 -10.86
C VAL A 229 -12.04 8.09 -11.25
N MET A 230 -12.38 9.16 -10.52
CA MET A 230 -11.73 10.47 -10.65
C MET A 230 -10.31 10.50 -10.07
N GLY A 231 -9.89 9.45 -9.37
CA GLY A 231 -8.59 9.33 -8.72
C GLY A 231 -8.49 10.12 -7.41
N ASP A 232 -9.60 10.49 -6.77
CA ASP A 232 -9.59 11.27 -5.52
C ASP A 232 -8.87 10.56 -4.38
N THR A 233 -8.86 9.23 -4.39
CA THR A 233 -8.22 8.36 -3.40
C THR A 233 -6.72 8.19 -3.60
N LEU A 234 -6.15 8.70 -4.69
CA LEU A 234 -4.71 8.60 -4.93
C LEU A 234 -3.95 9.64 -4.13
N HIS A 235 -2.81 9.21 -3.58
CA HIS A 235 -1.87 10.14 -2.95
C HIS A 235 -1.48 11.27 -3.93
N PRO A 236 -1.49 12.56 -3.52
CA PRO A 236 -1.27 13.69 -4.44
C PRO A 236 0.04 13.60 -5.23
N ARG A 237 1.13 13.15 -4.60
CA ARG A 237 2.40 12.94 -5.29
C ARG A 237 2.31 11.82 -6.32
N PHE A 238 1.56 10.76 -6.02
CA PHE A 238 1.35 9.66 -6.94
C PHE A 238 0.56 10.09 -8.19
N LYS A 239 -0.36 11.04 -8.06
CA LYS A 239 -1.04 11.64 -9.24
C LYS A 239 -0.06 12.30 -10.20
N LEU A 240 0.96 12.99 -9.67
CA LEU A 240 2.01 13.63 -10.49
C LEU A 240 2.87 12.58 -11.19
N GLU A 241 3.24 11.54 -10.45
CA GLU A 241 3.97 10.39 -10.99
C GLU A 241 3.20 9.72 -12.14
N LEU A 242 1.92 9.43 -11.93
CA LEU A 242 1.01 8.88 -12.93
C LEU A 242 0.89 9.78 -14.17
N TYR A 243 0.79 11.10 -13.97
CA TYR A 243 0.77 12.08 -15.06
C TYR A 243 2.04 11.99 -15.92
N TYR A 244 3.22 12.02 -15.27
CA TYR A 244 4.50 11.95 -15.96
C TYR A 244 4.63 10.64 -16.74
N ASP A 245 4.37 9.51 -16.08
CA ASP A 245 4.57 8.18 -16.66
C ASP A 245 3.59 7.94 -17.83
N TYR A 246 2.38 8.50 -17.76
CA TYR A 246 1.44 8.52 -18.89
C TYR A 246 1.95 9.36 -20.07
N LYS A 247 2.36 10.62 -19.83
CA LYS A 247 2.85 11.51 -20.88
C LYS A 247 4.11 10.99 -21.57
N PHE A 248 4.99 10.36 -20.80
CA PHE A 248 6.20 9.71 -21.31
C PHE A 248 5.94 8.34 -21.94
N LYS A 249 4.69 7.83 -21.89
CA LYS A 249 4.29 6.50 -22.41
C LYS A 249 5.09 5.34 -21.78
N ARG A 250 5.30 5.40 -20.46
CA ARG A 250 6.09 4.41 -19.68
C ARG A 250 5.25 3.48 -18.81
N ILE A 251 3.92 3.51 -18.95
CA ILE A 251 3.05 2.62 -18.18
C ILE A 251 3.03 1.24 -18.84
N LEU A 252 3.82 0.32 -18.27
CA LEU A 252 4.00 -1.07 -18.68
C LEU A 252 3.09 -1.97 -17.83
N LYS A 253 1.79 -2.04 -18.18
CA LYS A 253 0.77 -2.64 -17.29
C LYS A 253 0.98 -4.13 -17.11
N GLU A 254 1.25 -4.83 -18.20
CA GLU A 254 1.47 -6.26 -18.26
C GLU A 254 2.67 -6.67 -17.40
N GLU A 255 3.79 -5.96 -17.51
CA GLU A 255 5.00 -6.21 -16.75
C GLU A 255 4.82 -5.92 -15.25
N ILE A 256 4.05 -4.86 -14.90
CA ILE A 256 3.71 -4.58 -13.50
C ILE A 256 2.82 -5.70 -12.93
N ALA A 257 1.84 -6.19 -13.69
CA ALA A 257 0.96 -7.27 -13.26
C ALA A 257 1.71 -8.61 -13.13
N GLU A 258 2.62 -8.90 -14.06
CA GLU A 258 3.51 -10.06 -14.01
C GLU A 258 4.42 -10.00 -12.77
N GLY A 259 5.09 -8.87 -12.57
CA GLY A 259 5.93 -8.66 -11.39
C GLY A 259 5.16 -8.77 -10.06
N LEU A 260 3.88 -8.35 -10.04
CA LEU A 260 3.01 -8.57 -8.89
C LEU A 260 2.69 -10.06 -8.70
N ALA A 261 2.32 -10.77 -9.76
CA ALA A 261 1.98 -12.18 -9.70
C ALA A 261 3.14 -13.05 -9.17
N TYR A 262 4.38 -12.69 -9.49
CA TYR A 262 5.58 -13.38 -8.99
C TYR A 262 5.98 -13.03 -7.55
N LYS A 263 5.53 -11.90 -7.01
CA LYS A 263 5.85 -11.49 -5.64
C LYS A 263 5.01 -12.19 -4.58
N ILE A 264 3.86 -12.74 -4.96
CA ILE A 264 2.91 -13.34 -4.02
C ILE A 264 3.32 -14.79 -3.77
N PRO A 265 3.64 -15.17 -2.52
CA PRO A 265 4.03 -16.55 -2.20
C PRO A 265 2.87 -17.51 -2.47
N LEU A 266 3.15 -18.67 -3.06
CA LEU A 266 2.17 -19.70 -3.43
C LEU A 266 2.18 -20.87 -2.47
#